data_AF-A0A812JGE8-F1
#
_entry.id   AF-A0A812JGE8-F1
#
_cell.length_a   1.000
_cell.length_b   1.000
_cell.length_c   1.000
_cell.angle_alpha   90.00
_cell.angle_beta   90.00
_cell.angle_gamma   90.00
#
_symmetry.space_group_name_H-M   'P 1'
#
loop_
_entity.id
_entity.type
_entity.pdbx_description
1 polymer ?
#
loop_
_entity_poly.entity_id
_entity_poly.type
_entity_poly.pdbx_seq_one_letter_code
_entity_poly.pdbx_strand_id
1 'polypeptide(L)'
;MTYSHGRGSRDTNADWSIAILDDNKPAGLMTLLTNGVPSVSGWDDLAGKTVIDVGGWAPTADGLGYVTNKCSNMPYSDSITIVVGPENDDAMNMLRNGNGDAVFIYADQAALYQCSAVGDATVTFNCSLWDGFGTEYAYVQTGQKGYALNGTTLAMTKPGSMVPSLINGCLAEFMQTKEYYDVCLKNGMVDQCYPNSHFPVGSSTMANYEKPTNELTGDCSTGYCPCGPEPTTTTAAGITTSGTVALSFGPIAGLLSVLIASS
;
A
#
# COMPACT_ATOMS: atom_id res chain seq x y z
N MET A 1 -10.86 -18.09 -13.87
CA MET A 1 -10.00 -17.08 -13.22
C MET A 1 -10.89 -16.14 -12.44
N THR A 2 -10.47 -15.75 -11.25
CA THR A 2 -11.13 -14.75 -10.40
C THR A 2 -10.25 -13.50 -10.32
N TYR A 3 -10.84 -12.35 -10.02
CA TYR A 3 -10.12 -11.07 -10.06
C TYR A 3 -10.53 -10.15 -8.92
N SER A 4 -9.58 -9.56 -8.22
CA SER A 4 -9.83 -8.47 -7.26
C SER A 4 -10.24 -7.20 -8.01
N HIS A 5 -11.35 -6.57 -7.60
CA HIS A 5 -11.83 -5.32 -8.18
C HIS A 5 -11.01 -4.14 -7.64
N GLY A 6 -9.90 -3.85 -8.32
CA GLY A 6 -9.01 -2.72 -8.00
C GLY A 6 -9.46 -1.40 -8.60
N ARG A 7 -9.15 -0.29 -7.92
CA ARG A 7 -9.26 1.08 -8.46
C ARG A 7 -8.31 1.29 -9.64
N GLY A 8 -8.57 2.34 -10.41
CA GLY A 8 -7.72 2.77 -11.51
C GLY A 8 -8.03 2.06 -12.82
N SER A 9 -7.01 1.55 -13.50
CA SER A 9 -7.11 0.99 -14.85
C SER A 9 -8.09 -0.19 -14.92
N ARG A 10 -8.13 -1.04 -13.88
CA ARG A 10 -9.03 -2.21 -13.84
C ARG A 10 -10.49 -1.81 -13.75
N ASP A 11 -10.82 -0.88 -12.86
CA ASP A 11 -12.18 -0.35 -12.72
C ASP A 11 -12.65 0.39 -13.99
N THR A 12 -11.78 1.20 -14.58
CA THR A 12 -12.13 2.03 -15.75
C THR A 12 -12.30 1.24 -17.05
N ASN A 13 -11.70 0.06 -17.15
CA ASN A 13 -11.66 -0.72 -18.40
C ASN A 13 -12.42 -2.05 -18.34
N ALA A 14 -13.16 -2.33 -17.26
CA ALA A 14 -13.94 -3.56 -17.15
C ALA A 14 -15.23 -3.40 -16.34
N ASP A 15 -16.22 -4.23 -16.66
CA ASP A 15 -17.40 -4.44 -15.82
C ASP A 15 -17.19 -5.66 -14.93
N TRP A 16 -17.67 -5.56 -13.68
CA TRP A 16 -17.39 -6.52 -12.61
C TRP A 16 -18.67 -7.14 -12.07
N SER A 17 -18.63 -8.44 -11.76
CA SER A 17 -19.67 -9.03 -10.90
C SER A 17 -19.57 -8.50 -9.48
N ILE A 18 -20.57 -8.79 -8.65
CA ILE A 18 -20.38 -8.66 -7.19
C ILE A 18 -19.20 -9.53 -6.75
N ALA A 19 -18.52 -9.09 -5.68
CA ALA A 19 -17.46 -9.88 -5.07
C ALA A 19 -18.04 -11.07 -4.30
N ILE A 20 -17.35 -12.19 -4.41
CA ILE A 20 -17.66 -13.44 -3.70
C ILE A 20 -16.70 -13.71 -2.53
N LEU A 21 -15.63 -12.92 -2.41
CA LEU A 21 -14.76 -12.84 -1.24
C LEU A 21 -14.71 -11.38 -0.79
N ASP A 22 -14.62 -11.15 0.50
CA ASP A 22 -14.56 -9.80 1.07
C ASP A 22 -13.26 -9.08 0.71
N ASP A 23 -13.30 -7.74 0.68
CA ASP A 23 -12.10 -6.91 0.50
C ASP A 23 -11.30 -6.86 1.81
N ASN A 24 -10.61 -7.96 2.05
CA ASN A 24 -9.89 -8.18 3.29
C ASN A 24 -8.37 -8.27 3.11
N LYS A 25 -7.84 -8.07 1.90
CA LYS A 25 -6.40 -8.16 1.64
C LYS A 25 -5.77 -6.78 1.55
N PRO A 26 -5.36 -6.16 2.66
CA PRO A 26 -4.66 -4.89 2.59
C PRO A 26 -3.34 -5.04 1.83
N ALA A 27 -2.99 -4.01 1.08
CA ALA A 27 -1.64 -3.86 0.58
C ALA A 27 -0.69 -3.42 1.71
N GLY A 28 0.59 -3.66 1.49
CA GLY A 28 1.69 -3.21 2.31
C GLY A 28 2.86 -2.73 1.46
N LEU A 29 3.78 -2.00 2.10
CA LEU A 29 5.08 -1.66 1.54
C LEU A 29 6.15 -2.41 2.32
N MET A 30 6.89 -3.27 1.62
CA MET A 30 7.91 -4.13 2.18
C MET A 30 9.30 -3.62 1.79
N THR A 31 10.23 -3.60 2.73
CA THR A 31 11.61 -3.12 2.54
C THR A 31 12.60 -4.06 3.23
N LEU A 32 13.87 -4.01 2.82
CA LEU A 32 14.94 -4.67 3.55
C LEU A 32 15.16 -4.03 4.94
N LEU A 33 15.67 -4.85 5.85
CA LEU A 33 16.15 -4.46 7.18
C LEU A 33 17.67 -4.56 7.22
N THR A 34 18.30 -3.60 7.90
CA THR A 34 19.71 -3.67 8.31
C THR A 34 19.76 -3.51 9.82
N ASN A 35 20.12 -4.59 10.53
CA ASN A 35 20.11 -4.64 12.00
C ASN A 35 18.77 -4.24 12.62
N GLY A 36 17.66 -4.71 12.05
CA GLY A 36 16.30 -4.40 12.50
C GLY A 36 15.79 -3.01 12.10
N VAL A 37 16.61 -2.19 11.41
CA VAL A 37 16.21 -0.87 10.92
C VAL A 37 15.82 -0.97 9.44
N PRO A 38 14.62 -0.52 9.04
CA PRO A 38 14.19 -0.60 7.66
C PRO A 38 14.90 0.41 6.75
N SER A 39 15.23 -0.01 5.52
CA SER A 39 15.86 0.87 4.52
C SER A 39 14.93 1.99 4.02
N VAL A 40 13.63 1.75 4.04
CA VAL A 40 12.57 2.76 3.84
C VAL A 40 11.80 2.90 5.14
N SER A 41 11.65 4.11 5.66
CA SER A 41 10.90 4.33 6.91
C SER A 41 9.39 4.23 6.69
N GLY A 42 8.63 3.87 7.73
CA GLY A 42 7.17 4.02 7.72
C GLY A 42 6.72 5.47 7.49
N TRP A 43 7.55 6.46 7.84
CA TRP A 43 7.23 7.88 7.58
C TRP A 43 7.62 8.39 6.19
N ASP A 44 8.29 7.56 5.36
CA ASP A 44 8.78 7.95 4.05
C ASP A 44 7.61 8.18 3.08
N ASP A 45 7.61 9.31 2.36
CA ASP A 45 6.64 9.61 1.30
C ASP A 45 7.04 8.99 -0.05
N LEU A 46 8.18 8.30 -0.10
CA LEU A 46 8.78 7.63 -1.24
C LEU A 46 9.30 8.58 -2.33
N ALA A 47 9.54 9.85 -2.00
CA ALA A 47 10.06 10.80 -2.97
C ALA A 47 11.41 10.34 -3.58
N GLY A 48 11.46 10.25 -4.91
CA GLY A 48 12.64 9.80 -5.67
C GLY A 48 13.03 8.33 -5.46
N LYS A 49 12.17 7.53 -4.83
CA LYS A 49 12.41 6.09 -4.58
C LYS A 49 11.94 5.24 -5.76
N THR A 50 12.51 4.03 -5.86
CA THR A 50 12.04 3.00 -6.77
C THR A 50 11.18 1.99 -6.01
N VAL A 51 9.90 1.89 -6.35
CA VAL A 51 8.97 0.91 -5.78
C VAL A 51 8.70 -0.19 -6.80
N ILE A 52 8.77 -1.43 -6.33
CA ILE A 52 8.53 -2.63 -7.11
C ILE A 52 7.04 -2.99 -6.98
N ASP A 53 6.33 -3.03 -8.09
CA ASP A 53 4.99 -3.61 -8.23
C ASP A 53 5.07 -5.08 -8.62
N VAL A 54 4.03 -5.85 -8.33
CA VAL A 54 3.89 -7.24 -8.79
C VAL A 54 3.00 -7.28 -10.02
N GLY A 55 3.56 -7.75 -11.14
CA GLY A 55 2.85 -7.89 -12.40
C GLY A 55 1.62 -8.80 -12.28
N GLY A 56 0.51 -8.40 -12.90
CA GLY A 56 -0.69 -9.23 -13.04
C GLY A 56 -1.53 -9.39 -11.76
N TRP A 57 -0.99 -9.12 -10.59
CA TRP A 57 -1.67 -9.24 -9.30
C TRP A 57 -2.15 -7.89 -8.78
N ALA A 58 -3.07 -7.89 -7.83
CA ALA A 58 -3.38 -6.70 -7.04
C ALA A 58 -2.59 -6.76 -5.71
N PRO A 59 -2.25 -5.63 -5.08
CA PRO A 59 -2.37 -4.28 -5.62
C PRO A 59 -1.52 -4.09 -6.88
N THR A 60 -1.85 -3.07 -7.68
CA THR A 60 -1.14 -2.72 -8.93
C THR A 60 -0.41 -1.38 -8.77
N ALA A 61 0.49 -1.07 -9.70
CA ALA A 61 1.24 0.19 -9.75
C ALA A 61 0.38 1.45 -9.57
N ASP A 62 -0.77 1.54 -10.25
CA ASP A 62 -1.71 2.65 -10.12
C ASP A 62 -2.48 2.63 -8.78
N GLY A 63 -2.62 1.46 -8.17
CA GLY A 63 -3.18 1.26 -6.83
C GLY A 63 -2.44 2.05 -5.75
N LEU A 64 -1.13 2.30 -5.92
CA LEU A 64 -0.33 3.07 -4.97
C LEU A 64 -0.83 4.52 -4.83
N GLY A 65 -1.35 5.10 -5.91
CA GLY A 65 -1.92 6.46 -5.91
C GLY A 65 -3.27 6.58 -5.17
N TYR A 66 -3.89 5.45 -4.81
CA TYR A 66 -5.17 5.42 -4.09
C TYR A 66 -5.03 5.06 -2.60
N VAL A 67 -3.81 4.79 -2.15
CA VAL A 67 -3.52 4.52 -0.74
C VAL A 67 -2.78 5.70 -0.12
N THR A 68 -2.84 5.78 1.21
CA THR A 68 -2.15 6.81 1.99
C THR A 68 -1.13 6.15 2.89
N ASN A 69 -0.01 6.83 3.10
CA ASN A 69 0.94 6.47 4.14
C ASN A 69 0.21 6.53 5.50
N LYS A 70 0.15 5.41 6.23
CA LYS A 70 -0.61 5.30 7.48
C LYS A 70 0.05 5.97 8.67
N CYS A 71 1.33 6.30 8.57
CA CYS A 71 2.05 7.03 9.59
C CYS A 71 1.79 8.53 9.48
N SER A 72 1.92 9.10 8.27
CA SER A 72 1.71 10.53 8.03
C SER A 72 0.27 10.91 7.68
N ASN A 73 -0.58 9.95 7.31
CA ASN A 73 -1.89 10.15 6.69
C ASN A 73 -1.87 10.98 5.40
N MET A 74 -0.72 11.07 4.74
CA MET A 74 -0.56 11.80 3.48
C MET A 74 -0.48 10.83 2.28
N PRO A 75 -0.81 11.29 1.06
CA PRO A 75 -0.48 10.57 -0.16
C PRO A 75 1.04 10.35 -0.30
N TYR A 76 1.43 9.32 -1.05
CA TYR A 76 2.82 9.17 -1.46
C TYR A 76 3.20 10.18 -2.56
N SER A 77 4.50 10.41 -2.73
CA SER A 77 5.05 11.36 -3.69
C SER A 77 4.76 10.99 -5.14
N ASP A 78 4.48 11.99 -5.98
CA ASP A 78 4.34 11.79 -7.44
C ASP A 78 5.68 11.50 -8.14
N SER A 79 6.81 11.58 -7.42
CA SER A 79 8.16 11.37 -7.96
C SER A 79 8.68 9.93 -7.85
N ILE A 80 7.81 8.98 -7.48
CA ILE A 80 8.15 7.56 -7.37
C ILE A 80 8.43 6.98 -8.76
N THR A 81 9.49 6.18 -8.85
CA THR A 81 9.74 5.32 -10.01
C THR A 81 9.13 3.95 -9.75
N ILE A 82 8.24 3.47 -10.62
CA ILE A 82 7.69 2.11 -10.52
C ILE A 82 8.42 1.17 -11.46
N VAL A 83 8.87 0.02 -10.95
CA VAL A 83 9.37 -1.11 -11.73
C VAL A 83 8.49 -2.34 -11.43
N VAL A 84 8.41 -3.29 -12.36
CA VAL A 84 7.50 -4.43 -12.23
C VAL A 84 8.30 -5.74 -12.18
N GLY A 85 8.12 -6.50 -11.11
CA GLY A 85 8.49 -7.92 -11.05
C GLY A 85 7.38 -8.76 -11.67
N PRO A 86 7.65 -9.70 -12.59
CA PRO A 86 6.60 -10.49 -13.24
C PRO A 86 5.69 -11.25 -12.28
N GLU A 87 6.27 -11.89 -11.26
CA GLU A 87 5.55 -12.60 -10.20
C GLU A 87 6.06 -12.19 -8.80
N ASN A 88 5.38 -12.68 -7.75
CA ASN A 88 5.75 -12.42 -6.34
C ASN A 88 7.24 -12.72 -6.06
N ASP A 89 7.75 -13.87 -6.52
CA ASP A 89 9.14 -14.25 -6.31
C ASP A 89 10.13 -13.35 -7.06
N ASP A 90 9.76 -12.86 -8.24
CA ASP A 90 10.61 -11.93 -8.99
C ASP A 90 10.70 -10.58 -8.28
N ALA A 91 9.58 -10.07 -7.78
CA ALA A 91 9.55 -8.84 -7.00
C ALA A 91 10.39 -8.95 -5.71
N MET A 92 10.32 -10.09 -5.02
CA MET A 92 11.15 -10.34 -3.84
C MET A 92 12.64 -10.45 -4.19
N ASN A 93 12.99 -11.12 -5.28
CA ASN A 93 14.37 -11.15 -5.79
C ASN A 93 14.88 -9.75 -6.13
N MET A 94 14.07 -8.93 -6.79
CA MET A 94 14.41 -7.54 -7.11
C MET A 94 14.68 -6.73 -5.85
N LEU A 95 13.85 -6.86 -4.81
CA LEU A 95 14.08 -6.20 -3.52
C LEU A 95 15.41 -6.62 -2.90
N ARG A 96 15.64 -7.93 -2.78
CA ARG A 96 16.87 -8.49 -2.19
C ARG A 96 18.14 -8.12 -2.94
N ASN A 97 18.05 -7.96 -4.26
CA ASN A 97 19.17 -7.56 -5.12
C ASN A 97 19.40 -6.04 -5.17
N GLY A 98 18.55 -5.24 -4.51
CA GLY A 98 18.65 -3.78 -4.50
C GLY A 98 18.17 -3.11 -5.79
N ASN A 99 17.34 -3.79 -6.58
CA ASN A 99 16.74 -3.24 -7.80
C ASN A 99 15.55 -2.29 -7.52
N GLY A 100 15.16 -2.16 -6.25
CA GLY A 100 14.18 -1.19 -5.77
C GLY A 100 14.31 -1.00 -4.27
N ASP A 101 13.74 0.08 -3.75
CA ASP A 101 13.77 0.46 -2.34
C ASP A 101 12.68 -0.25 -1.52
N ALA A 102 11.51 -0.52 -2.14
CA ALA A 102 10.39 -1.20 -1.50
C ALA A 102 9.56 -2.00 -2.52
N VAL A 103 8.77 -2.96 -2.03
CA VAL A 103 7.79 -3.73 -2.81
C VAL A 103 6.38 -3.37 -2.34
N PHE A 104 5.50 -3.02 -3.26
CA PHE A 104 4.08 -2.85 -3.02
C PHE A 104 3.33 -4.13 -3.37
N ILE A 105 2.82 -4.83 -2.36
CA ILE A 105 2.23 -6.17 -2.47
C ILE A 105 1.20 -6.37 -1.35
N TYR A 106 0.35 -7.40 -1.42
CA TYR A 106 -0.48 -7.78 -0.27
C TYR A 106 0.36 -7.99 1.00
N ALA A 107 -0.14 -7.48 2.12
CA ALA A 107 0.58 -7.45 3.39
C ALA A 107 0.64 -8.81 4.10
N ASP A 108 -0.13 -9.80 3.65
CA ASP A 108 -0.14 -11.16 4.20
C ASP A 108 0.96 -12.05 3.59
N GLN A 109 1.45 -11.73 2.39
CA GLN A 109 2.26 -12.66 1.59
C GLN A 109 3.54 -13.07 2.29
N ALA A 110 4.31 -12.13 2.87
CA ALA A 110 5.54 -12.51 3.56
C ALA A 110 5.31 -13.40 4.78
N ALA A 111 4.19 -13.24 5.48
CA ALA A 111 3.85 -14.11 6.60
C ALA A 111 3.40 -15.50 6.13
N LEU A 112 2.80 -15.60 4.95
CA LEU A 112 2.25 -16.85 4.40
C LEU A 112 3.24 -17.63 3.53
N TYR A 113 4.24 -16.97 2.94
CA TYR A 113 5.13 -17.57 1.94
C TYR A 113 6.44 -18.10 2.53
N GLN A 114 6.69 -17.89 3.83
CA GLN A 114 7.82 -18.48 4.52
C GLN A 114 7.75 -20.01 4.54
N CYS A 115 8.90 -20.67 4.52
CA CYS A 115 8.94 -22.14 4.58
C CYS A 115 8.31 -22.68 5.87
N SER A 116 8.49 -21.95 6.98
CA SER A 116 7.88 -22.27 8.28
C SER A 116 6.36 -22.20 8.28
N ALA A 117 5.76 -21.36 7.43
CA ALA A 117 4.32 -21.19 7.33
C ALA A 117 3.67 -22.26 6.42
N VAL A 118 4.34 -22.66 5.34
CA VAL A 118 3.82 -23.66 4.40
C VAL A 118 4.03 -25.10 4.86
N GLY A 119 5.04 -25.36 5.70
CA GLY A 119 5.37 -26.70 6.17
C GLY A 119 5.66 -27.67 5.02
N ASP A 120 5.03 -28.85 5.03
CA ASP A 120 5.22 -29.89 4.00
C ASP A 120 4.31 -29.68 2.75
N ALA A 121 3.59 -28.56 2.66
CA ALA A 121 2.72 -28.30 1.54
C ALA A 121 3.52 -28.12 0.24
N THR A 122 3.04 -28.72 -0.86
CA THR A 122 3.58 -28.43 -2.19
C THR A 122 3.08 -27.06 -2.65
N VAL A 123 3.99 -26.09 -2.72
CA VAL A 123 3.72 -24.72 -3.16
C VAL A 123 4.40 -24.41 -4.49
N THR A 124 3.86 -23.44 -5.23
CA THR A 124 4.37 -23.03 -6.54
C THR A 124 5.39 -21.89 -6.48
N PHE A 125 5.61 -21.31 -5.30
CA PHE A 125 6.57 -20.24 -5.04
C PHE A 125 7.77 -20.78 -4.23
N ASN A 126 8.90 -20.08 -4.30
CA ASN A 126 10.12 -20.43 -3.58
C ASN A 126 10.05 -19.93 -2.13
N CYS A 127 9.57 -20.74 -1.19
CA CYS A 127 9.42 -20.31 0.20
C CYS A 127 10.72 -19.81 0.85
N SER A 128 11.89 -20.34 0.45
CA SER A 128 13.17 -19.93 1.02
C SER A 128 13.55 -18.50 0.64
N LEU A 129 13.02 -17.98 -0.48
CA LEU A 129 13.17 -16.59 -0.86
C LEU A 129 12.43 -15.65 0.11
N TRP A 130 11.40 -16.15 0.78
CA TRP A 130 10.57 -15.42 1.72
C TRP A 130 10.98 -15.66 3.18
N ASP A 131 11.96 -16.52 3.48
CA ASP A 131 12.49 -16.63 4.84
C ASP A 131 13.23 -15.34 5.27
N GLY A 132 13.31 -15.08 6.58
CA GLY A 132 13.92 -13.86 7.12
C GLY A 132 12.95 -12.68 7.28
N PHE A 133 11.64 -12.93 7.21
CA PHE A 133 10.64 -11.92 7.55
C PHE A 133 10.77 -11.50 9.02
N GLY A 134 10.90 -10.19 9.26
CA GLY A 134 11.15 -9.60 10.58
C GLY A 134 12.61 -9.52 11.00
N THR A 135 13.53 -10.10 10.23
CA THR A 135 14.98 -10.03 10.51
C THR A 135 15.77 -9.41 9.36
N GLU A 136 15.45 -9.79 8.12
CA GLU A 136 16.13 -9.32 6.89
C GLU A 136 15.28 -8.35 6.09
N TYR A 137 13.96 -8.40 6.25
CA TYR A 137 13.01 -7.53 5.57
C TYR A 137 11.70 -7.47 6.37
N ALA A 138 10.92 -6.41 6.18
CA ALA A 138 9.64 -6.22 6.88
C ALA A 138 8.72 -5.28 6.10
N TYR A 139 7.42 -5.35 6.41
CA TYR A 139 6.47 -4.31 6.03
C TYR A 139 6.64 -3.09 6.92
N VAL A 140 6.75 -1.93 6.28
CA VAL A 140 6.73 -0.60 6.91
C VAL A 140 5.43 0.14 6.68
N GLN A 141 4.55 -0.43 5.84
CA GLN A 141 3.16 -0.03 5.69
C GLN A 141 2.28 -1.28 5.56
N THR A 142 1.08 -1.24 6.14
CA THR A 142 0.05 -2.30 6.20
C THR A 142 -1.34 -1.67 6.30
N GLY A 143 -2.40 -2.48 6.23
CA GLY A 143 -3.77 -1.96 6.33
C GLY A 143 -4.17 -1.02 5.18
N GLN A 144 -3.45 -1.05 4.05
CA GLN A 144 -3.72 -0.17 2.91
C GLN A 144 -4.78 -0.80 2.01
N LYS A 145 -6.06 -0.50 2.26
CA LYS A 145 -7.19 -0.99 1.44
C LYS A 145 -7.64 -0.04 0.33
N GLY A 146 -7.09 1.18 0.29
CA GLY A 146 -7.53 2.23 -0.64
C GLY A 146 -7.39 1.87 -2.13
N TYR A 147 -6.53 0.90 -2.47
CA TYR A 147 -6.35 0.43 -3.84
C TYR A 147 -7.52 -0.42 -4.36
N ALA A 148 -8.38 -0.95 -3.50
CA ALA A 148 -9.51 -1.80 -3.87
C ALA A 148 -10.85 -1.02 -3.87
N LEU A 149 -11.78 -1.47 -4.71
CA LEU A 149 -13.20 -1.06 -4.69
C LEU A 149 -14.08 -2.15 -4.09
N ASN A 150 -13.72 -3.40 -4.35
CA ASN A 150 -14.40 -4.57 -3.85
C ASN A 150 -13.41 -5.76 -3.80
N GLY A 151 -13.83 -6.85 -3.17
CA GLY A 151 -13.01 -8.04 -3.05
C GLY A 151 -12.90 -8.85 -4.35
N THR A 152 -12.71 -10.15 -4.22
CA THR A 152 -12.53 -11.04 -5.39
C THR A 152 -13.87 -11.31 -6.09
N THR A 153 -13.92 -11.09 -7.39
CA THR A 153 -15.08 -11.28 -8.26
C THR A 153 -14.94 -12.52 -9.14
N LEU A 154 -16.07 -13.05 -9.63
CA LEU A 154 -16.10 -14.17 -10.59
C LEU A 154 -16.08 -13.72 -12.05
N ALA A 155 -16.54 -12.49 -12.34
CA ALA A 155 -16.51 -11.96 -13.69
C ALA A 155 -15.84 -10.59 -13.75
N MET A 156 -14.87 -10.49 -14.65
CA MET A 156 -14.30 -9.25 -15.18
C MET A 156 -14.53 -9.29 -16.70
N THR A 157 -15.31 -8.34 -17.22
CA THR A 157 -15.75 -8.37 -18.62
C THR A 157 -15.53 -7.03 -19.30
N LYS A 158 -15.61 -6.99 -20.64
CA LYS A 158 -15.54 -5.71 -21.37
C LYS A 158 -16.68 -4.79 -20.94
N PRO A 159 -16.47 -3.46 -20.89
CA PRO A 159 -17.52 -2.50 -20.59
C PRO A 159 -18.73 -2.66 -21.52
N GLY A 160 -19.93 -2.59 -20.94
CA GLY A 160 -21.22 -2.82 -21.61
C GLY A 160 -21.64 -4.29 -21.68
N SER A 161 -20.92 -5.19 -21.01
CA SER A 161 -21.26 -6.61 -20.98
C SER A 161 -22.45 -6.87 -20.05
N MET A 162 -23.40 -7.68 -20.50
CA MET A 162 -24.53 -8.10 -19.65
C MET A 162 -24.15 -9.20 -18.64
N VAL A 163 -22.98 -9.83 -18.77
CA VAL A 163 -22.62 -11.00 -17.95
C VAL A 163 -22.71 -10.70 -16.44
N PRO A 164 -22.12 -9.62 -15.90
CA PRO A 164 -22.31 -9.28 -14.49
C PRO A 164 -23.78 -9.19 -14.07
N SER A 165 -24.62 -8.50 -14.85
CA SER A 165 -26.04 -8.36 -14.54
C SER A 165 -26.80 -9.69 -14.51
N LEU A 166 -26.41 -10.64 -15.36
CA LEU A 166 -27.04 -11.96 -15.44
C LEU A 166 -26.67 -12.86 -14.26
N ILE A 167 -25.42 -12.77 -13.78
CA ILE A 167 -24.93 -13.68 -12.74
C ILE A 167 -25.07 -13.12 -11.33
N ASN A 168 -25.11 -11.79 -11.15
CA ASN A 168 -25.10 -11.16 -9.83
C ASN A 168 -26.25 -11.63 -8.93
N GLY A 169 -27.44 -11.88 -9.48
CA GLY A 169 -28.56 -12.46 -8.73
C GLY A 169 -28.24 -13.85 -8.20
N CYS A 170 -27.73 -14.74 -9.06
CA CYS A 170 -27.33 -16.09 -8.66
C CYS A 170 -26.19 -16.09 -7.64
N LEU A 171 -25.23 -15.16 -7.76
CA LEU A 171 -24.14 -15.03 -6.80
C LEU A 171 -24.64 -14.57 -5.44
N ALA A 172 -25.51 -13.57 -5.40
CA ALA A 172 -26.11 -13.09 -4.16
C ALA A 172 -26.90 -14.19 -3.46
N GLU A 173 -27.68 -14.98 -4.20
CA GLU A 173 -28.41 -16.14 -3.65
C GLU A 173 -27.44 -17.21 -3.13
N PHE A 174 -26.44 -17.60 -3.92
CA PHE A 174 -25.45 -18.60 -3.53
C PHE A 174 -24.71 -18.20 -2.25
N MET A 175 -24.31 -16.94 -2.11
CA MET A 175 -23.59 -16.44 -0.94
C MET A 175 -24.42 -16.48 0.36
N GLN A 176 -25.74 -16.69 0.29
CA GLN A 176 -26.58 -16.90 1.48
C GLN A 176 -26.70 -18.37 1.89
N THR A 177 -26.14 -19.30 1.12
CA THR A 177 -26.30 -20.74 1.34
C THR A 177 -25.27 -21.32 2.29
N LYS A 178 -25.56 -22.52 2.80
CA LYS A 178 -24.57 -23.32 3.54
C LYS A 178 -23.46 -23.82 2.61
N GLU A 179 -23.79 -24.09 1.34
CA GLU A 179 -22.85 -24.54 0.33
C GLU A 179 -21.73 -23.52 0.11
N TYR A 180 -22.05 -22.23 0.13
CA TYR A 180 -21.02 -21.18 0.08
C TYR A 180 -20.08 -21.25 1.28
N TYR A 181 -20.60 -21.36 2.51
CA TYR A 181 -19.79 -21.58 3.70
C TYR A 181 -18.92 -22.85 3.59
N ASP A 182 -19.49 -23.96 3.11
CA ASP A 182 -18.77 -25.23 2.96
C ASP A 182 -17.63 -25.11 1.94
N VAL A 183 -17.81 -24.34 0.86
CA VAL A 183 -16.72 -24.03 -0.09
C VAL A 183 -15.63 -23.21 0.58
N CYS A 184 -15.98 -22.18 1.36
CA CYS A 184 -15.01 -21.37 2.09
C CYS A 184 -14.23 -22.21 3.10
N LEU A 185 -14.92 -23.06 3.87
CA LEU A 185 -14.32 -23.97 4.84
C LEU A 185 -13.37 -24.97 4.18
N LYS A 186 -13.85 -25.62 3.11
CA LYS A 186 -13.07 -26.62 2.36
C LYS A 186 -11.76 -26.06 1.82
N ASN A 187 -11.72 -24.78 1.47
CA ASN A 187 -10.54 -24.11 0.93
C ASN A 187 -9.74 -23.32 1.99
N GLY A 188 -10.11 -23.39 3.27
CA GLY A 188 -9.43 -22.63 4.33
C GLY A 188 -9.57 -21.11 4.18
N MET A 189 -10.65 -20.65 3.54
CA MET A 189 -10.89 -19.24 3.19
C MET A 189 -12.08 -18.64 3.96
N VAL A 190 -12.48 -19.24 5.09
CA VAL A 190 -13.62 -18.77 5.89
C VAL A 190 -13.49 -17.28 6.22
N ASP A 191 -12.29 -16.83 6.60
CA ASP A 191 -12.02 -15.44 6.98
C ASP A 191 -11.97 -14.47 5.77
N GLN A 192 -11.97 -14.99 4.54
CA GLN A 192 -12.01 -14.23 3.29
C GLN A 192 -13.41 -14.19 2.67
N CYS A 193 -14.37 -14.95 3.21
CA CYS A 193 -15.72 -15.01 2.68
C CYS A 193 -16.67 -14.05 3.40
N TYR A 194 -17.74 -13.64 2.71
CA TYR A 194 -18.79 -12.84 3.31
C TYR A 194 -19.63 -13.69 4.27
N PRO A 195 -19.65 -13.40 5.58
CA PRO A 195 -20.36 -14.25 6.52
C PRO A 195 -21.89 -14.21 6.30
N ASN A 196 -22.52 -15.37 6.37
CA ASN A 196 -23.98 -15.54 6.41
C ASN A 196 -24.39 -16.33 7.68
N SER A 197 -25.66 -16.71 7.80
CA SER A 197 -26.20 -17.41 8.99
C SER A 197 -25.58 -18.79 9.27
N HIS A 198 -24.78 -19.33 8.36
CA HIS A 198 -24.07 -20.61 8.50
C HIS A 198 -22.62 -20.46 8.98
N PHE A 199 -22.07 -19.24 8.96
CA PHE A 199 -20.71 -18.98 9.46
C PHE A 199 -20.69 -19.00 10.99
N PRO A 200 -19.64 -19.55 11.62
CA PRO A 200 -19.49 -19.46 13.06
C PRO A 200 -19.38 -17.99 13.49
N VAL A 201 -20.02 -17.64 14.61
CA VAL A 201 -19.84 -16.32 15.23
C VAL A 201 -18.45 -16.30 15.85
N GLY A 202 -17.50 -15.64 15.18
CA GLY A 202 -16.12 -15.52 15.64
C GLY A 202 -15.79 -14.11 16.14
N SER A 203 -15.04 -14.03 17.25
CA SER A 203 -14.22 -12.87 17.56
C SER A 203 -12.87 -13.05 16.87
N SER A 204 -12.66 -12.49 15.69
CA SER A 204 -11.33 -12.50 15.09
C SER A 204 -10.45 -11.45 15.76
N THR A 205 -9.33 -11.88 16.32
CA THR A 205 -8.23 -10.96 16.61
C THR A 205 -7.60 -10.58 15.28
N MET A 206 -7.73 -9.32 14.90
CA MET A 206 -7.18 -8.77 13.66
C MET A 206 -5.68 -9.05 13.56
N ALA A 207 -5.26 -9.65 12.45
CA ALA A 207 -3.84 -9.95 12.20
C ALA A 207 -3.04 -8.66 11.97
N ASN A 208 -1.71 -8.70 12.14
CA ASN A 208 -0.90 -7.48 11.98
C ASN A 208 -0.93 -6.92 10.55
N TYR A 209 -1.04 -7.78 9.53
CA TYR A 209 -1.19 -7.32 8.15
C TYR A 209 -2.51 -6.57 7.91
N GLU A 210 -3.57 -6.89 8.67
CA GLU A 210 -4.89 -6.25 8.59
C GLU A 210 -4.95 -4.87 9.25
N LYS A 211 -4.09 -4.64 10.24
CA LYS A 211 -4.05 -3.38 10.99
C LYS A 211 -3.41 -2.27 10.14
N PRO A 212 -3.97 -1.05 10.16
CA PRO A 212 -3.25 0.15 9.77
C PRO A 212 -1.92 0.27 10.53
N THR A 213 -0.86 0.72 9.86
CA THR A 213 0.49 0.74 10.45
C THR A 213 0.60 1.59 11.72
N ASN A 214 -0.20 2.65 11.83
CA ASN A 214 -0.29 3.49 13.02
C ASN A 214 -0.98 2.80 14.22
N GLU A 215 -1.57 1.62 14.03
CA GLU A 215 -2.11 0.78 15.11
C GLU A 215 -1.18 -0.38 15.50
N LEU A 216 -0.08 -0.57 14.76
CA LEU A 216 0.94 -1.54 15.12
C LEU A 216 1.76 -1.04 16.32
N THR A 217 2.24 -1.97 17.15
CA THR A 217 3.07 -1.68 18.32
C THR A 217 4.27 -2.64 18.36
N GLY A 218 5.30 -2.30 19.13
CA GLY A 218 6.53 -3.10 19.24
C GLY A 218 7.64 -2.60 18.32
N ASP A 219 8.31 -3.53 17.64
CA ASP A 219 9.37 -3.26 16.67
C ASP A 219 9.15 -4.08 15.38
N CYS A 220 10.13 -4.08 14.48
CA CYS A 220 10.06 -4.82 13.22
C CYS A 220 10.25 -6.34 13.36
N SER A 221 10.47 -6.90 14.55
CA SER A 221 10.82 -8.33 14.73
C SER A 221 9.72 -9.30 14.29
N THR A 222 8.48 -8.83 14.23
CA THR A 222 7.34 -9.61 13.70
C THR A 222 7.22 -9.56 12.17
N GLY A 223 8.09 -8.79 11.51
CA GLY A 223 7.97 -8.45 10.09
C GLY A 223 7.00 -7.31 9.80
N TYR A 224 6.35 -6.75 10.82
CA TYR A 224 5.43 -5.62 10.71
C TYR A 224 5.92 -4.48 11.59
N CYS A 225 6.58 -3.49 10.98
CA CYS A 225 7.11 -2.34 11.69
C CYS A 225 5.98 -1.36 12.06
N PRO A 226 5.92 -0.86 13.31
CA PRO A 226 5.11 0.31 13.62
C PRO A 226 5.75 1.57 13.02
N CYS A 227 5.01 2.68 13.00
CA CYS A 227 5.51 3.96 12.47
C CYS A 227 6.81 4.44 13.15
N GLY A 228 7.04 4.07 14.41
CA GLY A 228 8.13 4.67 15.19
C GLY A 228 7.87 6.16 15.48
N PRO A 229 8.84 6.87 16.08
CA PRO A 229 8.68 8.28 16.38
C PRO A 229 8.56 9.10 15.09
N GLU A 230 7.63 10.06 15.09
CA GLU A 230 7.49 11.01 13.98
C GLU A 230 8.80 11.77 13.76
N PRO A 231 9.27 11.92 12.50
CA PRO A 231 10.47 12.68 12.21
C PRO A 231 10.26 14.13 12.65
N THR A 232 11.04 14.60 13.60
CA THR A 232 11.06 16.02 13.93
C THR A 232 11.60 16.78 12.73
N THR A 233 10.74 17.56 12.07
CA THR A 233 11.17 18.58 11.09
C THR A 233 12.14 19.51 11.78
N THR A 234 13.43 19.26 11.59
CA THR A 234 14.46 20.23 11.95
C THR A 234 14.36 21.33 10.91
N THR A 235 13.55 22.35 11.20
CA THR A 235 13.60 23.62 10.49
C THR A 235 15.05 24.07 10.56
N ALA A 236 15.75 24.06 9.42
CA ALA A 236 17.08 24.61 9.32
C ALA A 236 17.01 26.04 9.84
N ALA A 237 17.57 26.28 11.03
CA ALA A 237 17.71 27.61 11.57
C ALA A 237 18.52 28.41 10.55
N GLY A 238 17.85 29.37 9.92
CA GLY A 238 18.48 30.27 8.97
C GLY A 238 19.71 30.87 9.61
N ILE A 239 20.85 30.69 8.96
CA ILE A 239 22.07 31.43 9.25
C ILE A 239 21.76 32.89 8.86
N THR A 240 21.26 33.68 9.80
CA THR A 240 21.28 35.14 9.70
C THR A 240 22.71 35.60 9.95
N THR A 241 23.46 35.77 8.86
CA THR A 241 24.67 36.57 8.86
C THR A 241 24.27 38.04 9.06
N SER A 242 24.28 38.50 10.32
CA SER A 242 24.24 39.92 10.64
C SER A 242 25.57 40.58 10.24
N GLY A 243 25.70 40.90 8.96
CA GLY A 243 26.72 41.82 8.45
C GLY A 243 26.19 43.25 8.57
N THR A 244 26.67 43.99 9.56
CA THR A 244 26.40 45.42 9.74
C THR A 244 27.05 46.21 8.61
N VAL A 245 26.26 46.76 7.69
CA VAL A 245 26.71 47.82 6.77
C VAL A 245 26.04 49.11 7.19
N ALA A 246 26.80 50.00 7.83
CA ALA A 246 26.38 51.35 8.14
C ALA A 246 26.37 52.20 6.86
N LEU A 247 25.19 52.68 6.45
CA LEU A 247 25.05 53.71 5.42
C LEU A 247 24.81 55.05 6.11
N SER A 248 25.84 55.91 6.07
CA SER A 248 25.76 57.31 6.50
C SER A 248 25.05 58.15 5.44
N PHE A 249 23.91 58.76 5.78
CA PHE A 249 23.28 59.82 4.97
C PHE A 249 23.74 61.20 5.47
N GLY A 250 24.45 61.94 4.62
CA GLY A 250 24.67 63.37 4.78
C GLY A 250 23.59 64.18 4.04
N PRO A 251 23.17 65.36 4.54
CA PRO A 251 22.10 66.13 3.91
C PRO A 251 22.67 67.03 2.81
N ILE A 252 22.04 67.05 1.64
CA ILE A 252 22.20 68.14 0.68
C ILE A 252 20.83 68.76 0.43
N ALA A 253 20.76 70.05 0.75
CA ALA A 253 19.63 70.92 0.62
C ALA A 253 19.31 71.25 -0.85
N GLY A 254 18.01 71.28 -1.15
CA GLY A 254 17.32 72.30 -1.93
C GLY A 254 17.77 72.60 -3.36
N LEU A 255 16.84 72.43 -4.32
CA LEU A 255 16.41 73.57 -5.13
C LEU A 255 15.06 73.32 -5.80
N LEU A 256 14.21 74.32 -5.62
CA LEU A 256 12.92 74.62 -6.22
C LEU A 256 13.00 74.57 -7.76
N SER A 257 11.93 74.11 -8.43
CA SER A 257 11.21 74.90 -9.46
C SER A 257 9.97 74.17 -10.01
N VAL A 258 8.95 74.98 -10.24
CA VAL A 258 7.58 74.74 -10.68
C VAL A 258 7.50 74.49 -12.20
N LEU A 259 6.49 73.74 -12.69
CA LEU A 259 5.55 74.06 -13.79
C LEU A 259 4.86 72.76 -14.31
N ILE A 260 3.55 72.56 -14.10
CA ILE A 260 2.36 72.95 -14.91
C ILE A 260 1.91 71.89 -15.97
N ALA A 261 0.62 71.54 -15.86
CA ALA A 261 -0.39 71.12 -16.85
C ALA A 261 -0.40 69.71 -17.48
N SER A 262 -1.43 68.96 -17.09
CA SER A 262 -2.55 68.41 -17.89
C SER A 262 -2.29 67.89 -19.32
N SER A 263 -2.59 66.62 -19.55
CA SER A 263 -3.73 66.15 -20.37
C SER A 263 -4.11 64.73 -19.98
#